data_AF-A0A644TAJ1-F1
#
_entry.id   AF-A0A644TAJ1-F1
#
_cell.length_a   1.000
_cell.length_b   1.000
_cell.length_c   1.000
_cell.angle_alpha   90.00
_cell.angle_beta   90.00
_cell.angle_gamma   90.00
#
_symmetry.space_group_name_H-M   'P 1'
#
loop_
_entity.id
_entity.type
_entity.pdbx_description
1 polymer ?
#
loop_
_entity_poly.entity_id
_entity_poly.type
_entity_poly.pdbx_seq_one_letter_code
_entity_poly.pdbx_strand_id
1 'polypeptide(L)'
;MSEITENIVFKKDSGEEISTLQKYVGLKSRQGGILTVNFRTPNEDIGEIKKFFEGMRSSESLKYNIGDTGDVECYFKGIAPLLKQTDDTGFEYSFLSITLQELKKNYDDDAPNGCSCS
;
A
#
# COMPACT_ATOMS: atom_id res chain seq x y z
N MET A 1 6.41 11.78 22.41
CA MET A 1 5.37 10.79 22.08
C MET A 1 5.52 10.52 20.59
N SER A 2 5.60 9.26 20.16
CA SER A 2 5.69 8.97 18.73
C SER A 2 4.29 9.10 18.14
N GLU A 3 4.03 10.23 17.49
CA GLU A 3 2.80 10.45 16.72
C GLU A 3 2.87 9.56 15.48
N ILE A 4 2.08 8.47 15.48
CA ILE A 4 1.87 7.65 14.29
C ILE A 4 1.32 8.58 13.21
N THR A 5 2.04 8.74 12.11
CA THR A 5 1.57 9.62 11.03
C THR A 5 0.35 8.98 10.34
N GLU A 6 -0.64 9.77 9.92
CA GLU A 6 -1.85 9.25 9.25
C GLU A 6 -1.61 8.86 7.78
N ASN A 7 -0.34 8.67 7.39
CA ASN A 7 0.07 8.50 6.01
C ASN A 7 0.54 7.07 5.71
N ILE A 8 0.43 6.69 4.44
CA ILE A 8 1.16 5.56 3.86
C ILE A 8 2.16 6.15 2.88
N VAL A 9 3.42 5.82 3.06
CA VAL A 9 4.51 6.22 2.18
C VAL A 9 4.90 5.04 1.31
N PHE A 10 5.02 5.25 0.01
CA PHE A 10 5.59 4.29 -0.94
C PHE A 10 6.89 4.85 -1.47
N LYS A 11 7.96 4.05 -1.45
CA LYS A 11 9.31 4.47 -1.85
C LYS A 11 9.93 3.48 -2.82
N LYS A 12 10.36 3.97 -3.98
CA LYS A 12 11.13 3.20 -4.96
C LYS A 12 12.61 3.12 -4.56
N ASP A 13 13.31 2.14 -5.10
CA ASP A 13 14.76 2.02 -4.93
C ASP A 13 15.54 3.23 -5.49
N SER A 14 14.98 3.88 -6.54
CA SER A 14 15.53 5.12 -7.10
C SER A 14 15.50 6.33 -6.15
N GLY A 15 14.81 6.21 -5.01
CA GLY A 15 14.62 7.29 -4.03
C GLY A 15 13.36 8.12 -4.26
N GLU A 16 12.61 7.90 -5.35
CA GLU A 16 11.31 8.55 -5.55
C GLU A 16 10.30 8.00 -4.54
N GLU A 17 9.54 8.90 -3.91
CA GLU A 17 8.53 8.55 -2.91
C GLU A 17 7.22 9.29 -3.13
N ILE A 18 6.12 8.68 -2.69
CA ILE A 18 4.81 9.31 -2.61
C ILE A 18 4.16 8.99 -1.27
N SER A 19 3.50 9.99 -0.68
CA SER A 19 2.76 9.88 0.57
C SER A 19 1.28 10.12 0.31
N THR A 20 0.42 9.32 0.94
CA THR A 20 -1.04 9.50 0.87
C THR A 20 -1.69 9.22 2.21
N LEU A 21 -2.85 9.84 2.47
CA LEU A 21 -3.58 9.63 3.71
C LEU A 21 -4.18 8.22 3.76
N GLN A 22 -3.98 7.52 4.87
CA GLN A 22 -4.48 6.17 5.12
C GLN A 22 -5.99 6.03 4.88
N LYS A 23 -6.77 7.06 5.21
CA LYS A 23 -8.23 7.07 5.00
C LYS A 23 -8.67 6.90 3.54
N TYR A 24 -7.77 7.17 2.58
CA TYR A 24 -8.02 7.01 1.15
C TYR A 24 -7.44 5.72 0.58
N VAL A 25 -6.84 4.87 1.41
CA VAL A 25 -6.18 3.63 0.98
C VAL A 25 -6.78 2.41 1.67
N GLY A 26 -7.29 1.47 0.87
CA GLY A 26 -7.69 0.14 1.31
C GLY A 26 -6.65 -0.91 0.99
N LEU A 27 -6.02 -1.48 2.01
CA LEU A 27 -5.09 -2.60 1.89
C LEU A 27 -5.83 -3.93 1.98
N LYS A 28 -5.61 -4.82 1.01
CA LYS A 28 -6.18 -6.17 0.99
C LYS A 28 -5.09 -7.21 0.76
N SER A 29 -4.64 -7.84 1.84
CA SER A 29 -3.73 -8.99 1.76
C SER A 29 -4.46 -10.24 1.27
N ARG A 30 -3.77 -11.03 0.47
CA ARG A 30 -4.21 -12.32 -0.08
C ARG A 30 -3.14 -13.37 0.20
N GLN A 31 -3.52 -14.64 0.04
CA GLN A 31 -2.59 -15.76 0.20
C GLN A 31 -1.35 -15.60 -0.71
N GLY A 32 -0.21 -16.09 -0.23
CA GLY A 32 1.06 -16.00 -0.97
C GLY A 32 1.76 -14.63 -0.91
N GLY A 33 1.37 -13.76 0.02
CA GLY A 33 1.98 -12.43 0.20
C GLY A 33 1.58 -11.43 -0.89
N ILE A 34 0.47 -11.67 -1.59
CA ILE A 34 -0.05 -10.72 -2.56
C ILE A 34 -0.86 -9.65 -1.82
N LEU A 35 -0.52 -8.38 -2.03
CA LEU A 35 -1.19 -7.24 -1.45
C LEU A 35 -1.84 -6.42 -2.57
N THR A 36 -3.14 -6.15 -2.46
CA THR A 36 -3.81 -5.17 -3.33
C THR A 36 -4.00 -3.86 -2.56
N VAL A 37 -3.40 -2.79 -3.06
CA VAL A 37 -3.53 -1.43 -2.54
C VAL A 37 -4.58 -0.71 -3.38
N ASN A 38 -5.70 -0.33 -2.76
CA ASN A 38 -6.81 0.33 -3.44
C ASN A 38 -6.88 1.78 -3.00
N PHE A 39 -6.60 2.70 -3.92
CA PHE A 39 -6.75 4.14 -3.69
C PHE A 39 -8.18 4.54 -4.04
N ARG A 40 -8.86 5.23 -3.13
CA ARG A 40 -10.15 5.90 -3.31
C ARG A 40 -9.99 7.33 -2.83
N THR A 41 -9.78 8.25 -3.76
CA THR A 41 -9.44 9.64 -3.45
C THR A 41 -10.29 10.61 -4.28
N PRO A 42 -10.62 11.80 -3.74
CA PRO A 42 -11.11 12.92 -4.55
C PRO A 42 -10.06 13.29 -5.62
N ASN A 43 -10.50 13.59 -6.85
CA ASN A 43 -9.71 13.56 -8.10
C ASN A 43 -8.27 14.15 -8.10
N GLU A 44 -7.92 15.11 -7.24
CA GLU A 44 -6.67 15.89 -7.35
C GLU A 44 -5.39 15.06 -7.11
N ASP A 45 -5.39 14.08 -6.21
CA ASP A 45 -4.17 13.30 -5.87
C ASP A 45 -3.93 12.07 -6.77
N ILE A 46 -4.97 11.55 -7.43
CA ILE A 46 -4.88 10.24 -8.08
C ILE A 46 -3.94 10.23 -9.29
N GLY A 47 -3.73 11.39 -9.93
CA GLY A 47 -2.84 11.53 -11.08
C GLY A 47 -1.38 11.28 -10.71
N GLU A 48 -0.93 11.81 -9.58
CA GLU A 48 0.44 11.63 -9.09
C GLU A 48 0.67 10.19 -8.62
N ILE A 49 -0.31 9.61 -7.90
CA ILE A 49 -0.29 8.20 -7.49
C ILE A 49 -0.18 7.30 -8.73
N LYS A 50 -1.03 7.53 -9.74
CA LYS A 50 -0.98 6.76 -10.98
C LYS A 50 0.37 6.88 -11.67
N LYS A 51 0.89 8.10 -11.84
CA LYS A 51 2.19 8.35 -12.49
C LYS A 51 3.34 7.67 -11.77
N PHE A 52 3.34 7.67 -10.43
CA PHE A 52 4.33 6.98 -9.62
C PHE A 52 4.37 5.48 -9.97
N PHE A 53 3.22 4.79 -9.99
CA PHE A 53 3.18 3.35 -10.25
C PHE A 53 3.27 2.96 -11.73
N GLU A 54 2.76 3.77 -12.67
CA GLU A 54 2.86 3.48 -14.12
C GLU A 54 4.28 3.48 -14.65
N GLY A 55 5.19 4.23 -14.02
CA GLY A 55 6.60 4.24 -14.37
C GLY A 55 7.34 2.95 -13.98
N MET A 56 6.72 2.08 -13.18
CA MET A 56 7.37 0.89 -12.63
C MET A 56 7.28 -0.32 -13.57
N ARG A 57 8.36 -1.10 -13.64
CA ARG A 57 8.35 -2.40 -14.33
C ARG A 57 7.79 -3.49 -13.43
N SER A 58 7.15 -4.49 -14.01
CA SER A 58 6.75 -5.69 -13.27
C SER A 58 7.99 -6.34 -12.62
N SER A 59 7.92 -6.61 -11.32
CA SER A 59 8.99 -7.10 -10.44
C SER A 59 10.02 -6.05 -9.99
N GLU A 60 9.78 -4.76 -10.25
CA GLU A 60 10.56 -3.69 -9.63
C GLU A 60 10.28 -3.63 -8.13
N SER A 61 11.32 -3.42 -7.32
CA SER A 61 11.19 -3.36 -5.86
C SER A 61 10.77 -1.97 -5.38
N LEU A 62 9.90 -1.96 -4.38
CA LEU A 62 9.54 -0.79 -3.62
C LEU A 62 9.30 -1.16 -2.16
N LYS A 63 9.26 -0.15 -1.31
CA LYS A 63 8.90 -0.29 0.10
C LYS A 63 7.65 0.51 0.37
N TYR A 64 6.84 0.06 1.32
CA TYR A 64 5.81 0.89 1.90
C TYR A 64 5.92 0.93 3.41
N ASN A 65 5.52 2.05 4.00
CA ASN A 65 5.49 2.28 5.43
C ASN A 65 4.14 2.91 5.81
N ILE A 66 3.47 2.34 6.80
CA ILE A 66 2.16 2.77 7.28
C ILE A 66 2.37 3.46 8.62
N GLY A 67 2.20 4.77 8.67
CA GLY A 67 2.25 5.54 9.91
C GLY A 67 3.55 5.42 10.70
N ASP A 68 4.68 5.31 9.99
CA ASP A 68 6.02 5.16 10.56
C ASP A 68 6.20 3.87 11.39
N THR A 69 5.43 2.83 11.11
CA THR A 69 5.53 1.51 11.79
C THR A 69 6.68 0.65 11.26
N GLY A 70 7.30 1.05 10.15
CA GLY A 70 8.46 0.40 9.55
C GLY A 70 8.25 0.03 8.08
N ASP A 71 9.36 -0.17 7.37
CA ASP A 71 9.33 -0.49 5.95
C ASP A 71 9.04 -1.97 5.68
N VAL A 72 8.10 -2.19 4.76
CA VAL A 72 7.77 -3.49 4.18
C VAL A 72 8.23 -3.52 2.72
N GLU A 73 9.15 -4.44 2.40
CA GLU A 73 9.69 -4.60 1.06
C GLU A 73 8.76 -5.44 0.18
N CYS A 74 8.54 -4.97 -1.04
CA CYS A 74 7.60 -5.57 -1.98
C CYS A 74 8.14 -5.54 -3.40
N TYR A 75 7.59 -6.41 -4.25
CA TYR A 75 7.67 -6.29 -5.70
C TYR A 75 6.37 -5.73 -6.26
N PHE A 76 6.50 -4.76 -7.17
CA PHE A 76 5.39 -4.30 -7.99
C PHE A 76 4.96 -5.41 -8.97
N LYS A 77 3.66 -5.70 -9.05
CA LYS A 77 3.10 -6.72 -9.96
C LYS A 77 2.21 -6.13 -11.05
N GLY A 78 1.67 -4.95 -10.84
CA GLY A 78 0.88 -4.26 -11.85
C GLY A 78 -0.06 -3.22 -11.29
N ILE A 79 -0.64 -2.46 -12.21
CA ILE A 79 -1.58 -1.38 -11.98
C ILE A 79 -2.86 -1.66 -12.78
N ALA A 80 -4.01 -1.55 -12.15
CA ALA A 80 -5.31 -1.62 -12.80
C ALA A 80 -5.63 -0.28 -13.49
N PRO A 81 -6.48 -0.26 -14.53
CA PRO A 81 -6.92 0.99 -15.13
C PRO A 81 -7.61 1.90 -14.10
N LEU A 82 -7.35 3.21 -14.21
CA LEU A 82 -8.00 4.23 -13.40
C LEU A 82 -9.50 4.26 -13.72
N LEU A 83 -10.34 4.15 -12.69
CA LEU A 83 -11.78 4.28 -12.80
C LEU A 83 -12.25 5.58 -12.13
N LYS A 84 -13.24 6.25 -12.74
CA LYS A 84 -13.93 7.40 -12.14
C LYS A 84 -15.36 7.00 -11.84
N GLN A 85 -15.86 7.37 -10.67
CA GLN A 85 -17.25 7.13 -10.27
C GLN A 85 -17.81 8.36 -9.57
N THR A 86 -19.12 8.51 -9.64
CA THR A 86 -19.86 9.55 -8.92
C THR A 86 -20.77 8.84 -7.93
N ASP A 87 -20.71 9.24 -6.66
CA ASP A 87 -21.58 8.71 -5.61
C ASP A 87 -23.00 9.31 -5.72
N ASP A 88 -23.96 8.76 -4.99
CA ASP A 88 -25.38 9.17 -5.02
C ASP A 88 -25.59 10.66 -4.63
N THR A 89 -24.62 11.26 -3.96
CA THR A 89 -24.62 12.69 -3.61
C THR A 89 -24.04 13.60 -4.71
N GLY A 90 -23.64 13.06 -5.86
CA GLY A 90 -22.98 13.81 -6.94
C GLY A 90 -21.49 14.04 -6.74
N PHE A 91 -20.85 13.40 -5.75
CA PHE A 91 -19.42 13.58 -5.49
C PHE A 91 -18.58 12.62 -6.34
N GLU A 92 -17.60 13.15 -7.06
CA GLU A 92 -16.70 12.36 -7.91
C GLU A 92 -15.50 11.79 -7.15
N TYR A 93 -15.27 10.49 -7.29
CA TYR A 93 -14.12 9.78 -6.74
C TYR A 93 -13.39 9.00 -7.84
N SER A 94 -12.08 8.90 -7.68
CA SER A 94 -11.23 8.10 -8.54
C SER A 94 -10.75 6.86 -7.79
N PHE A 95 -10.74 5.73 -8.50
CA PHE A 95 -10.33 4.42 -7.99
C PHE A 95 -9.13 3.89 -8.79
N LEU A 96 -8.09 3.52 -8.06
CA LEU A 96 -6.89 2.90 -8.64
C LEU A 96 -6.48 1.71 -7.78
N SER A 97 -6.20 0.57 -8.41
CA SER A 97 -5.73 -0.62 -7.70
C SER A 97 -4.32 -0.98 -8.14
N ILE A 98 -3.42 -1.12 -7.17
CA ILE A 98 -2.04 -1.56 -7.36
C ILE A 98 -1.89 -2.96 -6.76
N THR A 99 -1.23 -3.84 -7.49
CA THR A 99 -0.89 -5.18 -6.99
C THR A 99 0.58 -5.22 -6.63
N LEU A 100 0.86 -5.58 -5.38
CA LEU A 100 2.18 -5.77 -4.82
C LEU A 100 2.34 -7.23 -4.37
N GLN A 101 3.57 -7.69 -4.27
CA GLN A 101 3.92 -8.94 -3.59
C GLN A 101 4.90 -8.60 -2.47
N GLU A 102 4.47 -8.74 -1.23
CA GLU A 102 5.33 -8.61 -0.06
C GLU A 102 6.42 -9.68 -0.12
N LEU A 103 7.66 -9.22 0.03
CA LEU A 103 8.78 -10.09 0.29
C LEU A 103 8.64 -10.50 1.74
N LYS A 104 8.20 -11.73 2.00
CA LYS A 104 8.09 -12.28 3.35
C LYS A 104 9.32 -11.84 4.16
N LYS A 105 9.14 -10.96 5.14
CA LYS A 105 9.90 -11.13 6.37
C LYS A 105 9.33 -12.42 6.96
N ASN A 106 10.18 -13.42 7.15
CA ASN A 106 9.88 -14.48 8.10
C ASN A 106 9.67 -13.77 9.46
N TYR A 107 8.48 -13.24 9.69
CA TYR A 107 7.95 -13.25 11.03
C TYR A 107 7.61 -14.71 11.24
N ASP A 108 8.61 -15.41 11.80
CA ASP A 108 8.35 -16.58 12.62
C ASP A 108 7.17 -16.15 13.49
N ASP A 109 6.03 -16.78 13.24
CA ASP A 109 4.87 -16.73 14.13
C ASP A 109 5.42 -17.15 15.48
N ASP A 110 5.75 -16.16 16.33
CA ASP A 110 6.32 -16.39 17.65
C ASP A 110 5.44 -17.43 18.31
N ALA A 111 6.10 -18.53 18.64
CA ALA A 111 5.55 -19.68 19.31
C ALA A 111 4.45 -19.25 20.31
N PRO A 112 3.34 -20.00 20.43
CA PRO A 112 2.60 -19.92 21.68
C PRO A 112 3.60 -20.32 22.77
N ASN A 113 4.10 -19.32 23.50
CA ASN A 113 4.81 -19.45 24.76
C ASN A 113 3.85 -20.15 25.72
N GLY A 114 3.79 -21.47 25.62
CA GLY A 114 3.17 -22.36 26.57
C GLY A 114 4.06 -22.39 27.80
N CYS A 115 3.95 -21.36 28.62
CA CYS A 115 4.38 -21.40 30.01
C CYS A 115 3.59 -22.53 30.69
N SER A 116 4.17 -23.74 30.72
CA SER A 116 3.75 -24.79 31.64
C SER A 116 4.73 -24.77 32.80
N CYS A 117 4.45 -23.89 33.76
CA CYS A 117 4.85 -24.15 35.14
C CYS A 117 4.06 -25.38 35.60
N SER A 118 4.75 -26.49 35.85
CA SER A 118 4.29 -27.60 36.69
C SER A 118 5.50 -28.33 37.23
#